data_AF-A0A353BXK8-F1
#
_entry.id   AF-A0A353BXK8-F1
#
_cell.length_a   1.000
_cell.length_b   1.000
_cell.length_c   1.000
_cell.angle_alpha   90.00
_cell.angle_beta   90.00
_cell.angle_gamma   90.00
#
_symmetry.space_group_name_H-M   'P 1'
#
loop_
_entity.id
_entity.type
_entity.pdbx_description
1 polymer ?
#
loop_
_entity_poly.entity_id
_entity_poly.type
_entity_poly.pdbx_seq_one_letter_code
_entity_poly.pdbx_strand_id
1 'polypeptide(L)'
;MLTDKDLGIQKYILDLICAIDDEIVPEDPEYRELGKPVDEWKQQLAAKLSPEDAKLLENYERSRVSQVCRHEEILFNEALMEGMMFGYWVAAISQGVEKIKV
;
A
#
# COMPACT_ATOMS: atom_id res chain seq x y z
N MET A 1 0.45 -11.38 -6.10
CA MET A 1 1.37 -10.67 -5.21
C MET A 1 2.25 -9.89 -6.15
N LEU A 2 2.26 -8.57 -6.06
CA LEU A 2 3.23 -7.81 -6.82
C LEU A 2 4.61 -8.03 -6.18
N THR A 3 5.58 -8.48 -6.96
CA THR A 3 6.92 -8.79 -6.47
C THR A 3 7.98 -8.11 -7.32
N ASP A 4 9.19 -7.99 -6.76
CA ASP A 4 10.38 -7.54 -7.48
C ASP A 4 10.70 -8.38 -8.73
N LYS A 5 10.15 -9.60 -8.80
CA LYS A 5 10.26 -10.53 -9.93
C LYS A 5 9.22 -10.30 -11.03
N ASP A 6 8.20 -9.49 -10.77
CA ASP A 6 7.21 -9.17 -11.79
C ASP A 6 7.83 -8.27 -12.87
N LEU A 7 7.21 -8.26 -14.05
CA LEU A 7 7.72 -7.57 -15.23
C LEU A 7 6.62 -6.72 -15.88
N GLY A 8 7.03 -5.76 -16.71
CA GLY A 8 6.11 -4.91 -17.45
C GLY A 8 5.27 -4.02 -16.53
N ILE A 9 3.95 -3.98 -16.76
CA ILE A 9 3.05 -3.08 -16.05
C ILE A 9 2.98 -3.36 -14.54
N GLN A 10 3.09 -4.63 -14.14
CA GLN A 10 3.09 -5.04 -12.73
C GLN A 10 4.29 -4.47 -11.98
N LYS A 11 5.49 -4.55 -12.59
CA LYS A 11 6.69 -3.93 -12.04
C LYS A 11 6.58 -2.42 -11.96
N TYR A 12 6.08 -1.77 -13.01
CA TYR A 12 5.89 -0.33 -13.01
C TYR A 12 4.94 0.13 -11.88
N ILE A 13 3.84 -0.60 -11.66
CA ILE A 13 2.91 -0.33 -10.57
C ILE A 13 3.60 -0.51 -9.21
N LEU A 14 4.35 -1.60 -9.02
CA LEU A 14 5.08 -1.84 -7.77
C LEU A 14 6.11 -0.73 -7.50
N ASP A 15 6.92 -0.39 -8.50
CA ASP A 15 7.95 0.64 -8.38
C ASP A 15 7.31 2.01 -8.04
N LEU A 16 6.13 2.32 -8.59
CA LEU A 16 5.39 3.55 -8.28
C LEU A 16 4.83 3.55 -6.86
N ILE A 17 4.27 2.42 -6.40
CA ILE A 17 3.80 2.28 -5.01
C ILE A 17 4.96 2.48 -4.03
N CYS A 18 6.11 1.86 -4.30
CA CYS A 18 7.31 2.05 -3.48
C CYS A 18 7.77 3.52 -3.49
N ALA A 19 7.81 4.18 -4.64
CA ALA A 19 8.19 5.60 -4.72
C ALA A 19 7.22 6.51 -3.93
N ILE A 20 5.92 6.22 -3.96
CA ILE A 20 4.93 6.96 -3.16
C ILE A 20 5.22 6.78 -1.66
N ASP A 21 5.45 5.54 -1.21
CA ASP A 21 5.73 5.22 0.20
C ASP A 21 7.05 5.81 0.70
N ASP A 22 8.09 5.78 -0.14
CA ASP A 22 9.45 6.23 0.24
C ASP A 22 9.62 7.75 0.12
N GLU A 23 8.95 8.42 -0.83
CA GLU A 23 9.23 9.83 -1.16
C GLU A 23 8.06 10.78 -0.88
N ILE A 24 6.81 10.33 -1.03
CA ILE A 24 5.63 11.21 -0.94
C ILE A 24 5.00 11.15 0.44
N VAL A 25 4.68 9.95 0.92
CA VAL A 25 4.04 9.74 2.23
C VAL A 25 4.85 10.36 3.37
N PRO A 26 6.19 10.24 3.43
CA PRO A 26 6.95 10.80 4.53
C PRO A 26 6.92 12.33 4.54
N GLU A 27 6.73 12.98 3.39
CA GLU A 27 6.66 14.44 3.27
C GLU A 27 5.24 15.00 3.40
N ASP A 28 4.23 14.14 3.42
CA ASP A 28 2.85 14.57 3.61
C ASP A 28 2.62 15.11 5.04
N PRO A 29 2.17 16.37 5.19
CA PRO A 29 2.03 16.99 6.51
C PRO A 29 0.88 16.38 7.31
N GLU A 30 -0.21 15.96 6.67
CA GLU A 30 -1.35 15.36 7.37
C GLU A 30 -0.97 13.98 7.91
N TYR A 31 -0.30 13.14 7.10
CA TYR A 31 0.25 11.86 7.51
C TYR A 31 1.20 12.01 8.71
N ARG A 32 2.13 12.98 8.65
CA ARG A 32 3.04 13.27 9.76
C ARG A 32 2.29 13.67 11.04
N GLU A 33 1.31 14.57 10.97
CA GLU A 33 0.53 14.98 12.14
C GLU A 33 -0.29 13.83 12.73
N LEU A 34 -0.87 12.97 11.90
CA LEU A 34 -1.59 11.78 12.35
C LEU A 34 -0.67 10.75 13.02
N GLY A 35 0.60 10.69 12.63
CA GLY A 35 1.60 9.78 13.21
C GLY A 35 2.10 10.17 14.60
N LYS A 36 2.23 11.48 14.90
CA LYS A 36 2.84 11.95 16.16
C LYS A 36 2.19 11.39 17.44
N PRO A 37 0.85 11.39 17.59
CA PRO A 37 0.23 10.85 18.81
C PRO A 37 0.49 9.36 18.98
N VAL A 38 0.59 8.61 17.87
CA VAL A 38 0.82 7.16 17.88
C VAL A 38 2.19 6.85 18.48
N ASP A 39 3.24 7.58 18.06
CA ASP A 39 4.59 7.37 18.57
C ASP A 39 4.69 7.72 20.06
N GLU A 40 4.05 8.80 20.50
CA GLU A 40 4.00 9.19 21.91
C GLU A 40 3.30 8.12 22.76
N TRP A 41 2.17 7.59 22.28
CA TRP A 41 1.44 6.52 22.97
C TRP A 41 2.26 5.23 23.04
N LYS A 42 2.95 4.86 21.95
CA LYS A 42 3.85 3.69 21.94
C LYS A 42 4.95 3.81 22.97
N GLN A 43 5.60 4.97 23.07
CA GLN A 43 6.63 5.21 24.09
C GLN A 43 6.06 5.10 25.51
N GLN A 44 4.88 5.68 25.76
CA GLN A 44 4.22 5.59 27.07
C GLN A 44 3.78 4.16 27.44
N LEU A 45 3.32 3.37 26.47
CA LEU A 45 2.98 1.97 26.64
C LEU A 45 4.23 1.14 26.93
N ALA A 46 5.28 1.29 26.12
CA ALA A 46 6.54 0.58 26.31
C ALA A 46 7.14 0.82 27.70
N ALA A 47 7.03 2.04 28.24
CA ALA A 47 7.52 2.38 29.58
C ALA A 47 6.77 1.67 30.73
N LYS A 48 5.56 1.16 30.49
CA LYS A 48 4.72 0.49 31.50
C LYS A 48 4.77 -1.04 31.40
N LEU A 49 5.26 -1.58 30.29
CA LEU A 49 5.27 -3.01 30.02
C LEU A 49 6.54 -3.67 30.53
N SER A 50 6.40 -4.94 30.90
CA SER A 50 7.58 -5.80 31.07
C SER A 50 8.29 -5.98 29.72
N PRO A 51 9.59 -6.34 29.70
CA PRO A 51 10.28 -6.63 28.44
C PRO A 51 9.62 -7.74 27.61
N GLU A 52 9.00 -8.72 28.26
CA GLU A 52 8.29 -9.82 27.59
C GLU A 52 7.00 -9.32 26.94
N ASP A 53 6.21 -8.52 27.65
CA ASP A 53 4.96 -7.95 27.13
C ASP A 53 5.22 -6.90 26.03
N ALA A 54 6.29 -6.10 26.16
CA ALA A 54 6.72 -5.17 25.13
C ALA A 54 7.06 -5.90 23.82
N LYS A 55 7.77 -7.03 23.91
CA LYS A 55 8.09 -7.88 22.76
C LYS A 55 6.84 -8.53 22.16
N LEU A 56 5.88 -8.94 22.99
CA LEU A 56 4.60 -9.47 22.51
C LEU A 56 3.81 -8.40 21.75
N LEU A 57 3.74 -7.18 22.28
CA LEU A 57 3.09 -6.04 21.63
C LEU A 57 3.76 -5.71 20.29
N GLU A 58 5.09 -5.66 20.23
CA GLU A 58 5.82 -5.39 18.99
C GLU A 58 5.51 -6.45 17.91
N ASN A 59 5.50 -7.73 18.29
CA ASN A 59 5.14 -8.81 17.37
C ASN A 59 3.69 -8.73 16.89
N TYR A 60 2.77 -8.36 17.79
CA TYR A 60 1.37 -8.13 17.45
C TYR A 60 1.23 -6.98 16.46
N GLU A 61 1.85 -5.82 16.74
CA GLU A 61 1.81 -4.65 15.86
C GLU A 61 2.38 -4.98 14.48
N ARG A 62 3.55 -5.63 14.42
CA ARG A 62 4.17 -6.06 13.16
C ARG A 62 3.24 -6.97 12.37
N SER A 63 2.65 -7.97 13.03
CA SER A 63 1.72 -8.91 12.37
C SER A 63 0.46 -8.19 11.88
N ARG A 64 -0.05 -7.24 12.66
CA ARG A 64 -1.24 -6.46 12.30
C ARG A 64 -0.96 -5.51 11.13
N VAL A 65 0.16 -4.81 11.12
CA VAL A 65 0.60 -3.96 10.01
C VAL A 65 0.74 -4.80 8.75
N SER A 66 1.44 -5.93 8.79
CA SER A 66 1.56 -6.82 7.62
C SER A 66 0.20 -7.31 7.11
N GLN A 67 -0.75 -7.61 8.00
CA GLN A 67 -2.10 -7.99 7.60
C GLN A 67 -2.86 -6.84 6.90
N VAL A 68 -2.77 -5.62 7.44
CA VAL A 68 -3.41 -4.43 6.86
C VAL A 68 -2.81 -4.11 5.50
N CYS A 69 -1.47 -4.05 5.39
CA CYS A 69 -0.79 -3.84 4.12
C CYS A 69 -1.21 -4.88 3.07
N ARG A 70 -1.34 -6.15 3.47
CA ARG A 70 -1.80 -7.20 2.54
C ARG A 70 -3.25 -7.00 2.09
N HIS A 71 -4.12 -6.53 2.97
CA HIS A 71 -5.50 -6.23 2.62
C HIS A 71 -5.60 -5.05 1.64
N GLU A 72 -4.86 -3.97 1.91
CA GLU A 72 -4.78 -2.80 1.04
C GLU A 72 -4.17 -3.14 -0.32
N GLU A 73 -3.11 -3.94 -0.36
CA GLU A 73 -2.50 -4.42 -1.61
C GLU A 73 -3.53 -5.17 -2.47
N ILE A 74 -4.38 -6.01 -1.86
CA ILE A 74 -5.44 -6.72 -2.58
C ILE A 74 -6.45 -5.72 -3.15
N LEU A 75 -6.95 -4.79 -2.31
CA LEU A 75 -7.95 -3.80 -2.72
C LEU A 75 -7.43 -2.88 -3.84
N PHE A 76 -6.21 -2.35 -3.70
CA PHE A 76 -5.62 -1.47 -4.71
C PHE A 76 -5.37 -2.21 -6.02
N ASN A 77 -4.89 -3.45 -5.97
CA ASN A 77 -4.68 -4.24 -7.19
C ASN A 77 -6.00 -4.57 -7.90
N GLU A 78 -7.04 -4.97 -7.16
CA GLU A 78 -8.35 -5.23 -7.75
C GLU A 78 -8.93 -3.96 -8.36
N ALA A 79 -8.94 -2.85 -7.62
CA ALA A 79 -9.44 -1.56 -8.10
C ALA A 79 -8.67 -1.05 -9.33
N LEU A 80 -7.34 -1.21 -9.35
CA LEU A 80 -6.51 -0.82 -10.48
C LEU A 80 -6.78 -1.68 -11.72
N MET A 81 -6.88 -3.00 -11.55
CA MET A 81 -7.23 -3.91 -12.65
C MET A 81 -8.63 -3.62 -13.21
N GLU A 82 -9.61 -3.37 -12.35
CA GLU A 82 -10.94 -2.94 -12.76
C GLU A 82 -10.91 -1.61 -13.51
N GLY A 83 -10.14 -0.63 -13.02
CA GLY A 83 -9.96 0.67 -13.68
C GLY A 83 -9.31 0.54 -15.06
N MET A 84 -8.28 -0.29 -15.20
CA MET A 84 -7.63 -0.57 -16.48
C MET A 84 -8.57 -1.28 -17.46
N MET A 85 -9.31 -2.29 -16.98
CA MET A 85 -10.30 -3.01 -17.79
C MET A 85 -11.44 -2.09 -18.25
N PHE A 86 -11.92 -1.22 -17.37
CA PHE A 86 -12.93 -0.22 -17.70
C PHE A 86 -12.40 0.79 -18.73
N GLY A 87 -11.17 1.31 -18.54
CA GLY A 87 -10.53 2.21 -19.50
C GLY A 87 -10.38 1.59 -20.89
N TYR A 88 -9.96 0.32 -20.95
CA TYR A 88 -9.88 -0.44 -22.20
C TYR A 88 -11.26 -0.60 -22.84
N TRP A 89 -12.29 -0.93 -22.06
CA TRP A 89 -13.66 -1.07 -22.54
C TRP A 89 -14.21 0.25 -23.12
N VAL A 90 -13.99 1.37 -22.44
CA VAL A 90 -14.34 2.71 -22.92
C VAL A 90 -13.62 3.03 -24.24
N ALA A 91 -12.31 2.73 -24.33
CA ALA A 91 -11.55 2.93 -25.56
C ALA A 91 -12.08 2.06 -26.71
N ALA A 92 -12.46 0.81 -26.42
CA ALA A 92 -12.95 -0.15 -27.41
C ALA A 92 -14.29 0.28 -28.00
N ILE A 93 -15.19 0.82 -27.18
CA ILE A 93 -16.46 1.38 -27.64
C ILE A 93 -16.25 2.67 -28.42
N SER A 94 -15.32 3.51 -27.98
CA SER A 94 -15.07 4.83 -28.59
C SER A 94 -14.37 4.74 -29.96
N GLN A 95 -13.53 3.72 -30.17
CA GLN A 95 -12.70 3.59 -31.39
C GLN A 95 -13.08 2.39 -32.28
N GLY A 96 -13.87 1.43 -31.75
CA GLY A 96 -14.10 0.13 -32.34
C GLY A 96 -12.97 -0.85 -31.99
N VAL A 97 -13.30 -2.05 -31.51
CA VAL A 97 -12.37 -3.09 -30.99
C VAL A 97 -11.22 -3.38 -31.96
N GLU A 98 -11.47 -3.30 -33.27
CA GLU A 98 -10.49 -3.60 -34.33
C GLU A 98 -9.36 -2.57 -34.48
N LYS A 99 -9.47 -1.39 -33.84
CA LYS A 99 -8.48 -0.30 -33.97
C LYS A 99 -7.57 -0.13 -32.77
N ILE A 100 -7.79 -0.88 -31.68
CA ILE A 100 -6.91 -0.83 -30.52
C ILE A 100 -5.66 -1.67 -30.81
N LYS A 101 -4.52 -1.02 -31.00
CA LYS A 101 -3.22 -1.69 -30.99
C LYS A 101 -2.78 -1.84 -29.54
N VAL A 102 -2.76 -3.09 -29.07
CA VAL A 102 -2.16 -3.50 -27.79
C VAL A 102 -0.66 -3.64 -27.98
#